data_AF-A0A7Y0DAV0-F1
#
_entry.id   AF-A0A7Y0DAV0-F1
#
_cell.length_a   1.000
_cell.length_b   1.000
_cell.length_c   1.000
_cell.angle_alpha   90.00
_cell.angle_beta   90.00
_cell.angle_gamma   90.00
#
_symmetry.space_group_name_H-M   'P 1'
#
loop_
_entity.id
_entity.type
_entity.pdbx_description
1 polymer ?
#
loop_
_entity_poly.entity_id
_entity_poly.type
_entity_poly.pdbx_seq_one_letter_code
_entity_poly.pdbx_strand_id
1 'polypeptide(L)'
;MRISDVLASLQIEFPAVTNSKLRFLEEQGLVEPVRTPSGYRQYSPADVERLRYVLRQQRDRYMPLKVIGAQLAALDAGEDDEPPARAQLATSDGVRAVPALVGRYTASALAREAGVDDAFVEDLVRSGVLRTTSAGHFDAWARDVVVLAAALGEHGIDARHLRMFRAAADRQADLVDQVVAPWRGHHAASSRARAGTLAAEIGELCTQLHTAMMRAAVAELAP
;
A
#
# COMPACT_ATOMS: atom_id res chain seq x y z
N MET A 1 -23.43 14.15 -19.41
CA MET A 1 -22.96 15.37 -18.74
C MET A 1 -21.66 15.82 -19.38
N ARG A 2 -21.45 17.13 -19.58
CA ARG A 2 -20.17 17.66 -20.08
C ARG A 2 -19.16 17.73 -18.93
N ILE A 3 -17.88 17.84 -19.26
CA ILE A 3 -16.80 17.88 -18.26
C ILE A 3 -16.95 19.04 -17.26
N SER A 4 -17.51 20.18 -17.68
CA SER A 4 -17.84 21.32 -16.82
C SER A 4 -18.85 20.96 -15.73
N ASP A 5 -19.90 20.23 -16.11
CA ASP A 5 -21.01 19.87 -15.21
C ASP A 5 -20.53 18.84 -14.18
N VAL A 6 -19.69 17.89 -14.64
CA VAL A 6 -19.05 16.89 -13.78
C VAL A 6 -18.11 17.55 -12.79
N LEU A 7 -17.26 18.49 -13.23
CA LEU A 7 -16.37 19.24 -12.35
C LEU A 7 -17.14 20.01 -11.28
N ALA A 8 -18.19 20.73 -11.66
CA ALA A 8 -19.03 21.47 -10.72
C ALA A 8 -19.67 20.55 -9.67
N SER A 9 -20.15 19.37 -10.09
CA SER A 9 -20.72 18.38 -9.16
C SER A 9 -19.67 17.80 -8.20
N LEU A 10 -18.48 17.46 -8.70
CA LEU A 10 -17.43 16.86 -7.89
C LEU A 10 -16.78 17.86 -6.94
N GLN A 11 -16.66 19.14 -7.33
CA GLN A 11 -16.02 20.17 -6.50
C GLN A 11 -16.76 20.50 -5.20
N ILE A 12 -18.05 20.15 -5.09
CA ILE A 12 -18.81 20.25 -3.84
C ILE A 12 -18.15 19.41 -2.73
N GLU A 13 -17.67 18.20 -3.08
CA GLU A 13 -17.02 17.28 -2.13
C GLU A 13 -15.49 17.27 -2.26
N PHE A 14 -14.96 17.57 -3.45
CA PHE A 14 -13.53 17.56 -3.77
C PHE A 14 -13.08 18.90 -4.35
N PRO A 15 -12.92 19.96 -3.54
CA PRO A 15 -12.67 21.32 -4.04
C PRO A 15 -11.40 21.47 -4.89
N ALA A 16 -10.42 20.57 -4.70
CA ALA A 16 -9.15 20.57 -5.42
C ALA A 16 -9.18 19.80 -6.76
N VAL A 17 -10.31 19.20 -7.16
CA VAL A 17 -10.40 18.46 -8.42
C VAL A 17 -10.37 19.41 -9.61
N THR A 18 -9.54 19.07 -10.61
CA THR A 18 -9.34 19.86 -11.82
C THR A 18 -9.67 19.05 -13.07
N ASN A 19 -9.84 19.73 -14.20
CA ASN A 19 -10.02 19.06 -15.50
C ASN A 19 -8.86 18.11 -15.81
N SER A 20 -7.62 18.55 -15.57
CA SER A 20 -6.42 17.73 -15.74
C SER A 20 -6.45 16.46 -14.90
N LYS A 21 -6.97 16.52 -13.66
CA LYS A 21 -7.14 15.34 -12.80
C LYS A 21 -8.15 14.36 -13.40
N LEU A 22 -9.29 14.83 -13.92
CA LEU A 22 -10.28 13.94 -14.56
C LEU A 22 -9.74 13.28 -15.83
N ARG A 23 -9.02 14.04 -16.66
CA ARG A 23 -8.35 13.49 -17.86
C ARG A 23 -7.33 12.42 -17.48
N PHE A 24 -6.54 12.67 -16.45
CA PHE A 24 -5.59 11.69 -15.95
C PHE A 24 -6.27 10.40 -15.46
N LEU A 25 -7.40 10.49 -14.73
CA LEU A 25 -8.14 9.29 -14.30
C LEU A 25 -8.74 8.49 -15.47
N GLU A 26 -9.18 9.16 -16.52
CA GLU A 26 -9.59 8.52 -17.78
C GLU A 26 -8.41 7.83 -18.49
N GLU A 27 -7.26 8.51 -18.60
CA GLU A 27 -6.04 7.92 -19.19
C GLU A 27 -5.54 6.69 -18.42
N GLN A 28 -5.86 6.58 -17.12
CA GLN A 28 -5.56 5.41 -16.29
C GLN A 28 -6.66 4.33 -16.34
N GLY A 29 -7.69 4.50 -17.16
CA GLY A 29 -8.77 3.51 -17.35
C GLY A 29 -9.75 3.41 -16.19
N LEU A 30 -9.78 4.40 -15.29
CA LEU A 30 -10.69 4.36 -14.13
C LEU A 30 -12.10 4.85 -14.45
N VAL A 31 -12.28 5.52 -15.59
CA VAL A 31 -13.57 5.96 -16.11
C VAL A 31 -13.49 6.00 -17.64
N GLU A 32 -14.56 5.58 -18.32
CA GLU A 32 -14.59 5.47 -19.78
C GLU A 32 -15.80 6.22 -20.35
N PRO A 33 -15.77 7.57 -20.38
CA PRO A 33 -16.88 8.36 -20.90
C PRO A 33 -17.05 8.17 -22.41
N VAL A 34 -18.30 8.11 -22.86
CA VAL A 34 -18.65 7.97 -24.28
C VAL A 34 -18.19 9.21 -25.05
N ARG A 35 -17.66 8.99 -26.26
CA ARG A 35 -17.34 10.08 -27.19
C ARG A 35 -18.54 10.41 -28.06
N THR A 36 -18.88 11.69 -28.15
CA THR A 36 -19.87 12.17 -29.11
C THR A 36 -19.34 12.03 -30.54
N PRO A 37 -20.21 12.04 -31.58
CA PRO A 37 -19.76 12.11 -32.98
C PRO A 37 -18.84 13.30 -33.29
N SER A 38 -18.93 14.36 -32.48
CA SER A 38 -18.09 15.56 -32.51
C SER A 38 -16.79 15.46 -31.68
N GLY A 39 -16.51 14.32 -31.05
CA GLY A 39 -15.26 14.03 -30.33
C GLY A 39 -15.21 14.46 -28.85
N TYR A 40 -16.27 15.09 -28.33
CA TYR A 40 -16.33 15.52 -26.94
C TYR A 40 -16.64 14.35 -26.00
N ARG A 41 -16.20 14.46 -24.74
CA ARG A 41 -16.48 13.49 -23.67
C ARG A 41 -17.89 13.72 -23.12
N GLN A 42 -18.65 12.64 -23.03
CA GLN A 42 -19.97 12.63 -22.42
C GLN A 42 -19.98 11.63 -21.28
N TYR A 43 -20.00 12.16 -20.05
CA TYR A 43 -20.04 11.36 -18.83
C TYR A 43 -21.48 10.98 -18.50
N SER A 44 -21.70 9.70 -18.19
CA SER A 44 -22.94 9.18 -17.61
C SER A 44 -23.01 9.45 -16.10
N PRO A 45 -24.18 9.32 -15.46
CA PRO A 45 -24.28 9.35 -14.00
C PRO A 45 -23.39 8.30 -13.32
N ALA A 46 -23.26 7.11 -13.91
CA ALA A 46 -22.40 6.04 -13.38
C ALA A 46 -20.91 6.45 -13.39
N ASP A 47 -20.46 7.13 -14.44
CA ASP A 47 -19.09 7.66 -14.53
C ASP A 47 -18.80 8.65 -13.39
N VAL A 48 -19.79 9.48 -13.02
CA VAL A 48 -19.66 10.44 -11.93
C VAL A 48 -19.54 9.72 -10.58
N GLU A 49 -20.34 8.68 -10.34
CA GLU A 49 -20.22 7.87 -9.12
C GLU A 49 -18.88 7.13 -9.04
N ARG A 50 -18.41 6.60 -10.18
CA ARG A 50 -17.10 5.96 -10.28
C ARG A 50 -15.99 6.95 -9.95
N LEU A 51 -16.05 8.17 -10.48
CA LEU A 51 -15.13 9.25 -10.14
C LEU A 51 -15.19 9.61 -8.65
N ARG A 52 -16.38 9.71 -8.04
CA ARG A 52 -16.50 9.93 -6.59
C ARG A 52 -15.90 8.79 -5.78
N TYR A 53 -16.09 7.55 -6.22
CA TYR A 53 -15.48 6.39 -5.57
C TYR A 53 -13.95 6.52 -5.60
N VAL A 54 -13.36 6.72 -6.78
CA VAL A 54 -11.91 6.90 -6.95
C VAL A 54 -11.40 8.03 -6.06
N LEU A 55 -12.03 9.20 -6.11
CA LEU A 55 -11.61 10.37 -5.34
C LEU A 55 -11.72 10.14 -3.82
N ARG A 56 -12.75 9.42 -3.34
CA ARG A 56 -12.85 9.00 -1.93
C ARG A 56 -11.75 8.01 -1.56
N GLN A 57 -11.51 6.98 -2.37
CA GLN A 57 -10.43 6.01 -2.07
C GLN A 57 -9.05 6.69 -2.04
N GLN A 58 -8.81 7.68 -2.90
CA GLN A 58 -7.57 8.47 -2.85
C GLN A 58 -7.51 9.42 -1.65
N ARG A 59 -8.61 10.14 -1.35
CA ARG A 59 -8.65 11.14 -0.27
C ARG A 59 -8.63 10.50 1.12
N ASP A 60 -9.41 9.43 1.30
CA ASP A 60 -9.72 8.86 2.61
C ASP A 60 -8.84 7.64 2.91
N ARG A 61 -8.37 6.93 1.87
CA ARG A 61 -7.58 5.69 2.01
C ARG A 61 -6.23 5.70 1.30
N TYR A 62 -5.89 6.77 0.56
CA TYR A 62 -4.61 6.93 -0.13
C TYR A 62 -4.25 5.76 -1.05
N MET A 63 -5.27 5.20 -1.69
CA MET A 63 -5.12 3.96 -2.45
C MET A 63 -4.47 4.20 -3.83
N PRO A 64 -3.53 3.34 -4.27
CA PRO A 64 -2.98 3.40 -5.62
C PRO A 64 -4.06 3.17 -6.69
N LEU A 65 -3.96 3.89 -7.81
CA LEU A 65 -4.96 3.84 -8.90
C LEU A 65 -5.19 2.42 -9.43
N LYS A 66 -4.14 1.60 -9.51
CA LYS A 66 -4.23 0.20 -9.95
C LYS A 66 -5.12 -0.64 -9.02
N VAL A 67 -5.03 -0.42 -7.70
CA VAL A 67 -5.84 -1.12 -6.70
C VAL A 67 -7.29 -0.63 -6.75
N ILE A 68 -7.49 0.68 -6.89
CA ILE A 68 -8.83 1.25 -7.10
C ILE A 68 -9.47 0.66 -8.37
N GLY A 69 -8.71 0.52 -9.46
CA GLY A 69 -9.18 -0.09 -10.70
C GLY A 69 -9.61 -1.55 -10.52
N ALA A 70 -8.87 -2.33 -9.75
CA ALA A 70 -9.23 -3.71 -9.44
C ALA A 70 -10.54 -3.79 -8.61
N GLN A 71 -10.72 -2.90 -7.62
CA GLN A 71 -11.96 -2.84 -6.83
C GLN A 71 -13.16 -2.45 -7.69
N LEU A 72 -12.96 -1.48 -8.58
CA LEU A 72 -14.00 -1.08 -9.51
C LEU A 72 -14.39 -2.23 -10.45
N ALA A 73 -13.43 -3.03 -10.92
CA ALA A 73 -13.71 -4.21 -11.74
C ALA A 73 -14.48 -5.29 -10.97
N ALA A 74 -14.19 -5.49 -9.68
CA ALA A 74 -14.95 -6.39 -8.81
C ALA A 74 -16.40 -5.90 -8.61
N LEU A 75 -16.58 -4.60 -8.35
CA LEU A 75 -17.91 -3.98 -8.24
C LEU A 75 -18.70 -4.11 -9.54
N ASP A 76 -18.06 -3.93 -10.70
CA ASP A 76 -18.69 -4.09 -12.01
C ASP A 76 -19.10 -5.55 -12.29
N ALA A 77 -18.38 -6.53 -11.71
CA ALA A 77 -18.69 -7.96 -11.79
C ALA A 77 -19.83 -8.38 -10.86
N GLY A 78 -20.37 -7.46 -10.03
CA GLY A 78 -21.40 -7.77 -9.04
C GLY A 78 -20.86 -8.51 -7.81
N GLU A 79 -19.54 -8.50 -7.62
CA GLU A 79 -18.91 -8.97 -6.39
C GLU A 79 -19.03 -7.84 -5.35
N ASP A 80 -20.09 -7.88 -4.52
CA ASP A 80 -20.26 -6.96 -3.40
C ASP A 80 -19.08 -7.13 -2.42
N ASP A 81 -18.17 -6.16 -2.37
CA ASP A 81 -17.01 -6.20 -1.48
C ASP A 81 -17.20 -5.25 -0.28
N GLU A 82 -17.55 -5.86 0.84
CA GLU A 82 -17.22 -5.40 2.19
C GLU A 82 -15.72 -5.00 2.21
N PRO A 83 -15.31 -3.89 2.86
CA PRO A 83 -14.09 -3.19 2.51
C PRO A 83 -12.85 -4.10 2.55
N PRO A 84 -12.12 -4.28 1.42
CA PRO A 84 -10.92 -5.08 1.43
C PRO A 84 -9.86 -4.31 2.22
N ALA A 85 -9.42 -4.94 3.30
CA ALA A 85 -8.38 -4.44 4.16
C ALA A 85 -7.05 -4.33 3.40
N ARG A 86 -6.54 -3.09 3.34
CA ARG A 86 -5.12 -2.69 3.30
C ARG A 86 -4.25 -3.29 2.17
N ALA A 87 -4.03 -2.43 1.16
CA ALA A 87 -2.77 -2.17 0.46
C ALA A 87 -1.80 -3.35 0.27
N GLN A 88 -1.90 -4.00 -0.89
CA GLN A 88 -0.77 -4.62 -1.56
C GLN A 88 0.25 -3.53 -1.92
N LEU A 89 1.43 -3.58 -1.33
CA LEU A 89 2.62 -2.96 -1.93
C LEU A 89 2.96 -3.82 -3.15
N ALA A 90 3.17 -3.16 -4.28
CA ALA A 90 3.52 -3.80 -5.52
C ALA A 90 4.88 -4.49 -5.40
N THR A 91 4.93 -5.79 -5.65
CA THR A 91 6.14 -6.49 -6.06
C THR A 91 6.39 -6.22 -7.55
N SER A 92 7.66 -6.16 -7.93
CA SER A 92 8.08 -6.43 -9.30
C SER A 92 7.74 -7.88 -9.68
N ASP A 93 7.41 -8.08 -10.95
CA ASP A 93 7.24 -9.37 -11.64
C ASP A 93 5.90 -10.13 -11.51
N GLY A 94 4.79 -9.43 -11.71
CA GLY A 94 3.73 -9.91 -12.63
C GLY A 94 3.06 -11.29 -12.39
N VAL A 95 3.17 -11.91 -11.22
CA VAL A 95 2.49 -13.16 -10.89
C VAL A 95 1.32 -12.90 -9.93
N ARG A 96 0.14 -13.40 -10.32
CA ARG A 96 -1.11 -13.35 -9.55
C ARG A 96 -0.94 -14.21 -8.28
N ALA A 97 -0.68 -13.58 -7.14
CA ALA A 97 -0.80 -14.25 -5.85
C ALA A 97 -2.28 -14.34 -5.48
N VAL A 98 -2.77 -15.57 -5.28
CA VAL A 98 -4.08 -15.86 -4.69
C VAL A 98 -4.16 -15.14 -3.33
N PRO A 99 -5.30 -14.54 -2.94
CA PRO A 99 -5.36 -13.76 -1.70
C PRO A 99 -5.15 -14.68 -0.50
N ALA A 100 -3.93 -14.70 0.02
CA ALA A 100 -3.67 -15.21 1.35
C ALA A 100 -4.38 -14.29 2.34
N LEU A 101 -5.16 -14.90 3.23
CA LEU A 101 -5.96 -14.28 4.28
C LEU A 101 -5.21 -13.11 4.93
N VAL A 102 -5.57 -11.86 4.58
CA VAL A 102 -4.83 -10.66 4.96
C VAL A 102 -4.64 -10.61 6.48
N GLY A 103 -3.38 -10.74 6.92
CA GLY A 103 -2.93 -10.44 8.28
C GLY A 103 -3.10 -11.55 9.32
N ARG A 104 -3.23 -12.82 8.92
CA ARG A 104 -3.35 -13.94 9.86
C ARG A 104 -2.53 -15.16 9.48
N TYR A 105 -1.26 -14.99 9.17
CA TYR A 105 -0.40 -16.17 9.06
C TYR A 105 -0.17 -16.78 10.43
N THR A 106 -0.39 -18.10 10.51
CA THR A 106 0.31 -18.95 11.48
C THR A 106 1.73 -19.19 10.98
N ALA A 107 2.65 -19.64 11.85
CA ALA A 107 4.03 -19.92 11.44
C ALA A 107 4.10 -20.93 10.29
N SER A 108 3.33 -22.02 10.38
CA SER A 108 3.26 -23.05 9.34
C SER A 108 2.66 -22.54 8.03
N ALA A 109 1.63 -21.67 8.09
CA ALA A 109 1.09 -21.05 6.87
C ALA A 109 2.11 -20.14 6.19
N LEU A 110 2.87 -19.39 6.99
CA LEU A 110 3.92 -18.49 6.52
C LEU A 110 5.07 -19.25 5.85
N ALA A 111 5.54 -20.32 6.50
CA ALA A 111 6.61 -21.18 6.00
C ALA A 111 6.23 -21.81 4.66
N ARG A 112 5.04 -22.42 4.58
CA ARG A 112 4.51 -23.02 3.35
C ARG A 112 4.41 -22.03 2.20
N GLU A 113 3.95 -20.81 2.46
CA GLU A 113 3.76 -19.80 1.41
C GLU A 113 5.06 -19.14 0.96
N ALA A 114 6.04 -19.04 1.85
CA ALA A 114 7.38 -18.57 1.54
C ALA A 114 8.28 -19.69 0.95
N GLY A 115 7.85 -20.95 1.00
CA GLY A 115 8.62 -22.09 0.50
C GLY A 115 9.82 -22.46 1.36
N VAL A 116 9.71 -22.27 2.68
CA VAL A 116 10.78 -22.54 3.67
C VAL A 116 10.31 -23.51 4.75
N ASP A 117 11.24 -24.02 5.56
CA ASP A 117 10.92 -24.86 6.72
C ASP A 117 10.34 -24.05 7.90
N ASP A 118 9.42 -24.64 8.66
CA ASP A 118 8.85 -24.04 9.87
C ASP A 118 9.93 -23.58 10.87
N ALA A 119 11.01 -24.36 11.01
CA ALA A 119 12.15 -24.05 11.87
C ALA A 119 12.86 -22.73 11.48
N PHE A 120 12.84 -22.37 10.20
CA PHE A 120 13.41 -21.11 9.71
C PHE A 120 12.56 -19.92 10.19
N VAL A 121 11.23 -20.02 10.09
CA VAL A 121 10.31 -19.00 10.59
C VAL A 121 10.43 -18.86 12.12
N GLU A 122 10.54 -19.97 12.84
CA GLU A 122 10.78 -19.95 14.28
C GLU A 122 12.09 -19.26 14.67
N ASP A 123 13.17 -19.44 13.89
CA ASP A 123 14.44 -18.76 14.15
C ASP A 123 14.36 -17.26 13.90
N LEU A 124 13.63 -16.83 12.86
CA LEU A 124 13.35 -15.41 12.63
C LEU A 124 12.52 -14.78 13.76
N VAL A 125 11.59 -15.53 14.36
CA VAL A 125 10.86 -15.09 15.57
C VAL A 125 11.79 -15.02 16.78
N ARG A 126 12.57 -16.08 17.03
CA ARG A 126 13.47 -16.18 18.19
C ARG A 126 14.56 -15.10 18.18
N SER A 127 15.06 -14.76 17.01
CA SER A 127 16.02 -13.67 16.80
C SER A 127 15.38 -12.28 16.87
N GLY A 128 14.05 -12.18 16.87
CA GLY A 128 13.29 -10.93 16.93
C GLY A 128 13.15 -10.20 15.59
N VAL A 129 13.54 -10.82 14.49
CA VAL A 129 13.39 -10.29 13.11
C VAL A 129 11.91 -10.26 12.73
N LEU A 130 11.19 -11.35 13.00
CA LEU A 130 9.73 -11.40 12.94
C LEU A 130 9.14 -11.22 14.32
N ARG A 131 7.95 -10.61 14.37
CA ARG A 131 7.15 -10.48 15.59
C ARG A 131 5.73 -10.91 15.30
N THR A 132 5.13 -11.58 16.27
CA THR A 132 3.69 -11.88 16.24
C THR A 132 2.92 -10.75 16.91
N THR A 133 1.70 -10.53 16.44
CA THR A 133 0.70 -9.71 17.13
C THR A 133 0.32 -10.33 18.48
N SER A 134 -0.38 -9.58 19.33
CA SER A 134 -0.93 -10.09 20.60
C SER A 134 -1.89 -11.28 20.42
N ALA A 135 -2.47 -11.43 19.22
CA ALA A 135 -3.30 -12.57 18.85
C ALA A 135 -2.49 -13.79 18.36
N GLY A 136 -1.15 -13.75 18.38
CA GLY A 136 -0.29 -14.85 17.93
C GLY A 136 -0.15 -14.99 16.40
N HIS A 137 -0.62 -14.01 15.64
CA HIS A 137 -0.56 -14.02 14.17
C HIS A 137 0.55 -13.10 13.65
N PHE A 138 1.10 -13.39 12.48
CA PHE A 138 2.05 -12.49 11.82
C PHE A 138 1.34 -11.38 11.04
N ASP A 139 2.05 -10.25 10.89
CA ASP A 139 1.59 -9.14 10.05
C ASP A 139 1.57 -9.51 8.55
N ALA A 140 0.98 -8.63 7.74
CA ALA A 140 0.82 -8.85 6.31
C ALA A 140 2.16 -8.84 5.54
N TRP A 141 3.23 -8.30 6.11
CA TRP A 141 4.56 -8.17 5.49
C TRP A 141 5.51 -9.30 5.85
N ALA A 142 5.13 -10.13 6.83
CA ALA A 142 5.96 -11.21 7.33
C ALA A 142 6.41 -12.17 6.23
N ARG A 143 5.58 -12.42 5.21
CA ARG A 143 5.93 -13.30 4.09
C ARG A 143 7.12 -12.75 3.32
N ASP A 144 7.08 -11.46 2.98
CA ASP A 144 8.15 -10.82 2.22
C ASP A 144 9.45 -10.79 3.03
N VAL A 145 9.35 -10.58 4.35
CA VAL A 145 10.50 -10.68 5.25
C VAL A 145 11.11 -12.09 5.25
N VAL A 146 10.28 -13.14 5.29
CA VAL A 146 10.76 -14.53 5.25
C VAL A 146 11.44 -14.85 3.92
N VAL A 147 10.81 -14.48 2.80
CA VAL A 147 11.36 -14.73 1.45
C VAL A 147 12.70 -14.02 1.27
N LEU A 148 12.80 -12.75 1.67
CA LEU A 148 14.06 -12.00 1.58
C LEU A 148 15.12 -12.54 2.55
N ALA A 149 14.73 -12.95 3.76
CA ALA A 149 15.64 -13.57 4.71
C ALA A 149 16.20 -14.89 4.17
N ALA A 150 15.38 -15.71 3.52
CA ALA A 150 15.81 -16.96 2.93
C ALA A 150 16.82 -16.73 1.80
N ALA A 151 16.53 -15.79 0.89
CA ALA A 151 17.45 -15.39 -0.17
C ALA A 151 18.79 -14.85 0.37
N LEU A 152 18.75 -14.05 1.44
CA LEU A 152 19.97 -13.58 2.13
C LEU A 152 20.75 -14.72 2.78
N GLY A 153 20.06 -15.75 3.28
CA GLY A 153 20.66 -16.96 3.84
C GLY A 153 21.48 -17.76 2.81
N GLU A 154 21.07 -17.77 1.53
CA GLU A 154 21.87 -18.37 0.44
C GLU A 154 23.25 -17.72 0.29
N HIS A 155 23.40 -16.49 0.78
CA HIS A 155 24.65 -15.74 0.81
C HIS A 155 25.33 -15.72 2.21
N GLY A 156 24.88 -16.56 3.15
CA GLY A 156 25.43 -16.66 4.50
C GLY A 156 24.97 -15.57 5.47
N ILE A 157 23.94 -14.81 5.12
CA ILE A 157 23.39 -13.74 5.96
C ILE A 157 22.16 -14.28 6.73
N ASP A 158 22.43 -14.91 7.87
CA ASP A 158 21.39 -15.50 8.72
C ASP A 158 20.65 -14.49 9.63
N ALA A 159 19.60 -14.98 10.30
CA ALA A 159 18.74 -14.24 11.23
C ALA A 159 19.48 -13.36 12.25
N ARG A 160 20.63 -13.81 12.75
CA ARG A 160 21.47 -13.05 13.69
C ARG A 160 21.94 -11.71 13.13
N HIS A 161 22.24 -11.66 11.83
CA HIS A 161 22.67 -10.46 11.09
C HIS A 161 21.45 -9.59 10.79
N LEU A 162 20.31 -10.20 10.43
CA LEU A 162 19.07 -9.51 10.13
C LEU A 162 18.52 -8.66 11.30
N ARG A 163 18.92 -8.96 12.55
CA ARG A 163 18.61 -8.13 13.71
C ARG A 163 19.02 -6.66 13.54
N MET A 164 20.12 -6.38 12.87
CA MET A 164 20.55 -4.99 12.64
C MET A 164 19.60 -4.24 11.70
N PHE A 165 19.06 -4.95 10.69
CA PHE A 165 18.05 -4.42 9.77
C PHE A 165 16.73 -4.18 10.52
N ARG A 166 16.30 -5.13 11.36
CA ARG A 166 15.12 -4.94 12.22
C ARG A 166 15.27 -3.73 13.13
N ALA A 167 16.41 -3.60 13.81
CA ALA A 167 16.67 -2.48 14.71
C ALA A 167 16.70 -1.13 13.96
N ALA A 168 17.21 -1.10 12.73
CA ALA A 168 17.18 0.09 11.89
C ALA A 168 15.74 0.47 11.49
N ALA A 169 14.93 -0.52 11.08
CA ALA A 169 13.53 -0.31 10.75
C ALA A 169 12.71 0.17 11.96
N ASP A 170 12.92 -0.40 13.14
CA ASP A 170 12.27 0.05 14.38
C ASP A 170 12.60 1.52 14.68
N ARG A 171 13.87 1.93 14.58
CA ARG A 171 14.28 3.33 14.79
C ARG A 171 13.66 4.30 13.76
N GLN A 172 13.52 3.86 12.51
CA GLN A 172 12.83 4.65 11.48
C GLN A 172 11.34 4.79 11.80
N ALA A 173 10.70 3.71 12.25
CA ALA A 173 9.31 3.73 12.69
C ALA A 173 9.11 4.63 13.92
N ASP A 174 10.04 4.62 14.88
CA ASP A 174 10.01 5.52 16.05
C ASP A 174 10.09 6.99 15.64
N LEU A 175 10.91 7.33 14.63
CA LEU A 175 10.97 8.69 14.08
C LEU A 175 9.63 9.09 13.45
N VAL A 176 9.02 8.21 12.67
CA VAL A 176 7.68 8.43 12.10
C VAL A 176 6.66 8.64 13.23
N ASP A 177 6.69 7.79 14.26
CA ASP A 177 5.78 7.85 15.41
C ASP A 177 5.90 9.17 16.17
N GLN A 178 7.13 9.65 16.40
CA GLN A 178 7.41 10.94 17.02
C GLN A 178 6.85 12.10 16.21
N VAL A 179 7.02 12.09 14.89
CA VAL A 179 6.47 13.16 14.04
C VAL A 179 4.95 13.15 14.12
N VAL A 180 4.29 11.99 14.02
CA VAL A 180 2.82 11.95 14.00
C VAL A 180 2.16 12.02 15.39
N ALA A 181 2.94 11.96 16.47
CA ALA A 181 2.46 11.99 17.87
C ALA A 181 1.47 13.12 18.19
N PRO A 182 1.69 14.39 17.79
CA PRO A 182 0.79 15.49 18.15
C PRO A 182 -0.65 15.33 17.64
N TRP A 183 -0.84 14.62 16.52
CA TRP A 183 -2.15 14.41 15.89
C TRP A 183 -2.92 13.21 16.44
N ARG A 184 -2.30 12.38 17.29
CA ARG A 184 -2.95 11.24 17.97
C ARG A 184 -3.79 11.65 19.18
N GLY A 185 -3.48 12.79 19.80
CA GLY A 185 -4.19 13.28 21.00
C GLY A 185 -5.57 13.89 20.73
N HIS A 186 -5.90 14.20 19.47
CA HIS A 186 -7.20 14.78 19.12
C HIS A 186 -8.19 13.68 18.73
N HIS A 187 -9.27 13.51 19.49
CA HIS A 187 -10.29 12.47 19.27
C HIS A 187 -11.07 12.61 17.94
N ALA A 188 -10.88 13.69 17.19
CA ALA A 188 -11.52 13.90 15.90
C ALA A 188 -11.01 12.88 14.86
N ALA A 189 -11.93 12.21 14.15
CA ALA A 189 -11.62 11.23 13.11
C ALA A 189 -10.69 11.80 12.02
N SER A 190 -10.84 13.10 11.69
CA SER A 190 -9.98 13.82 10.76
C SER A 190 -8.52 13.92 11.22
N SER A 191 -8.26 14.07 12.52
CA SER A 191 -6.90 14.14 13.06
C SER A 191 -6.20 12.78 12.97
N ARG A 192 -6.93 11.69 13.26
CA ARG A 192 -6.41 10.32 13.12
C ARG A 192 -6.15 9.95 11.65
N ALA A 193 -7.04 10.33 10.74
CA ALA A 193 -6.83 10.14 9.31
C ALA A 193 -5.56 10.86 8.84
N ARG A 194 -5.42 12.14 9.21
CA ARG A 194 -4.23 12.95 8.90
C ARG A 194 -2.94 12.35 9.47
N ALA A 195 -2.97 11.85 10.70
CA ALA A 195 -1.81 11.17 11.30
C ALA A 195 -1.42 9.92 10.51
N GLY A 196 -2.39 9.12 10.05
CA GLY A 196 -2.15 7.96 9.21
C GLY A 196 -1.53 8.32 7.86
N THR A 197 -2.04 9.35 7.18
CA THR A 197 -1.50 9.86 5.92
C THR A 197 -0.05 10.29 6.07
N LEU A 198 0.21 11.12 7.08
CA LEU A 198 1.54 11.66 7.32
C LEU A 198 2.53 10.56 7.71
N ALA A 199 2.08 9.56 8.49
CA ALA A 199 2.91 8.41 8.84
C ALA A 199 3.33 7.62 7.59
N ALA A 200 2.41 7.40 6.65
CA ALA A 200 2.70 6.69 5.40
C ALA A 200 3.66 7.49 4.51
N GLU A 201 3.45 8.81 4.38
CA GLU A 201 4.31 9.69 3.59
C GLU A 201 5.75 9.73 4.15
N ILE A 202 5.91 9.92 5.45
CA ILE A 202 7.24 9.94 6.08
C ILE A 202 7.88 8.56 6.02
N GLY A 203 7.11 7.49 6.24
CA GLY A 203 7.61 6.12 6.12
C GLY A 203 8.19 5.84 4.73
N GLU A 204 7.49 6.24 3.67
CA GLU A 204 7.95 6.11 2.28
C GLU A 204 9.24 6.90 2.04
N LEU A 205 9.32 8.15 2.52
CA LEU A 205 10.52 8.97 2.42
C LEU A 205 11.71 8.34 3.17
N CYS A 206 11.49 7.76 4.35
CA CYS A 206 12.52 7.03 5.10
C CYS A 206 13.02 5.81 4.33
N THR A 207 12.15 5.05 3.67
CA THR A 207 12.52 3.89 2.84
C THR A 207 13.32 4.31 1.60
N GLN A 208 12.91 5.38 0.92
CA GLN A 208 13.64 5.93 -0.23
C GLN A 208 15.02 6.44 0.18
N LEU A 209 15.12 7.17 1.30
CA LEU A 209 16.39 7.65 1.85
C LEU A 209 17.31 6.47 2.20
N HIS A 210 16.80 5.43 2.87
CA HIS A 210 17.58 4.25 3.21
C HIS A 210 18.12 3.55 1.95
N THR A 211 17.28 3.38 0.94
CA THR A 211 17.69 2.78 -0.35
C THR A 211 18.78 3.60 -1.02
N ALA A 212 18.66 4.93 -1.04
CA ALA A 212 19.67 5.81 -1.62
C ALA A 212 21.01 5.72 -0.85
N MET A 213 20.99 5.75 0.48
CA MET A 213 22.19 5.62 1.31
C MET A 213 22.87 4.26 1.12
N MET A 214 22.09 3.17 1.04
CA MET A 214 22.61 1.83 0.77
C MET A 214 23.28 1.74 -0.60
N ARG A 215 22.66 2.30 -1.65
CA ARG A 215 23.24 2.34 -2.99
C ARG A 215 24.54 3.14 -3.03
N ALA A 216 24.58 4.28 -2.34
CA ALA A 216 25.80 5.09 -2.24
C ALA A 216 26.92 4.31 -1.53
N ALA A 217 26.65 3.69 -0.39
CA ALA A 217 27.63 2.91 0.36
C ALA A 217 28.14 1.69 -0.44
N VAL A 218 27.27 0.98 -1.17
CA VAL A 218 27.69 -0.14 -2.02
C VAL A 218 28.52 0.33 -3.21
N ALA A 219 28.21 1.49 -3.79
CA ALA A 219 29.00 2.07 -4.88
C ALA A 219 30.44 2.40 -4.45
N GLU A 220 30.66 2.76 -3.18
CA GLU A 220 32.00 2.97 -2.62
C GLU A 220 32.81 1.67 -2.44
N LEU A 221 32.13 0.52 -2.36
CA LEU A 221 32.75 -0.80 -2.24
C LEU A 221 33.06 -1.44 -3.61
N ALA A 222 32.42 -0.95 -4.67
CA ALA A 222 32.65 -1.44 -6.03
C ALA A 222 34.03 -0.97 -6.53
N PRO A 223 34.87 -1.87 -7.07
CA PRO A 223 36.20 -1.53 -7.56
C PRO A 223 36.20 -0.62 -8.80
#